data_AF-A0A968HDA3-F1
#
_entry.id   AF-A0A968HDA3-F1
#
_cell.length_a   1.000
_cell.length_b   1.000
_cell.length_c   1.000
_cell.angle_alpha   90.00
_cell.angle_beta   90.00
_cell.angle_gamma   90.00
#
_symmetry.space_group_name_H-M   'P 1'
#
loop_
_entity.id
_entity.type
_entity.pdbx_description
1 polymer ?
#
loop_
_entity_poly.entity_id
_entity_poly.type
_entity_poly.pdbx_seq_one_letter_code
_entity_poly.pdbx_strand_id
1 'polypeptide(L)'
;MEILIDKADISYQEKLMLLESMKSGSKLKTDYSGLKNSPDDAVSLLIDLVGLAKRDGEFHIKEKLYVKQVGKGLGFSGEDIEEIMATT
;
A
#
# COMPACT_ATOMS: atom_id res chain seq x y z
N MET A 1 -18.70 2.68 -8.31
CA MET A 1 -17.60 2.44 -7.36
C MET A 1 -16.32 2.55 -8.18
N GLU A 2 -15.66 3.71 -8.19
CA GLU A 2 -14.36 3.85 -8.85
C GLU A 2 -13.33 3.01 -8.09
N ILE A 3 -12.63 2.14 -8.80
CA ILE A 3 -11.54 1.34 -8.23
C ILE A 3 -10.26 2.17 -8.42
N LEU A 4 -9.35 2.19 -7.43
CA LEU A 4 -8.09 2.96 -7.52
C LEU A 4 -7.30 2.71 -8.82
N ILE A 5 -7.43 1.50 -9.37
CA ILE A 5 -6.83 1.08 -10.64
C ILE A 5 -7.28 1.96 -11.82
N ASP A 6 -8.52 2.46 -11.81
CA ASP A 6 -9.05 3.30 -12.89
C ASP A 6 -8.27 4.62 -13.00
N LYS A 7 -7.77 5.15 -11.86
CA LYS A 7 -7.00 6.40 -11.77
C LYS A 7 -5.49 6.21 -11.93
N ALA A 8 -5.00 4.98 -11.99
CA ALA A 8 -3.59 4.70 -12.17
C ALA A 8 -3.12 5.10 -13.59
N ASP A 9 -1.96 5.75 -13.67
CA ASP A 9 -1.29 6.11 -14.91
C ASP A 9 -0.53 4.90 -15.50
N ILE A 10 -1.30 3.90 -15.90
CA ILE A 10 -0.83 2.65 -16.50
C ILE A 10 -1.71 2.30 -17.71
N SER A 11 -1.18 1.50 -18.62
CA SER A 11 -1.88 1.11 -19.83
C SER A 11 -3.16 0.32 -19.53
N TYR A 12 -4.09 0.33 -20.48
CA TYR A 12 -5.32 -0.46 -20.38
C TYR A 12 -5.04 -1.97 -20.23
N GLN A 13 -3.99 -2.47 -20.89
CA GLN A 13 -3.58 -3.87 -20.77
C GLN A 13 -3.07 -4.21 -19.37
N GLU A 14 -2.27 -3.32 -18.75
CA GLU A 14 -1.81 -3.49 -17.37
C GLU A 14 -2.99 -3.46 -16.38
N LYS A 15 -3.98 -2.59 -16.59
CA LYS A 15 -5.21 -2.57 -15.78
C LYS A 15 -5.96 -3.89 -15.85
N LEU A 16 -6.12 -4.47 -17.05
CA LEU A 16 -6.77 -5.78 -17.23
C LEU A 16 -6.01 -6.89 -16.51
N MET A 17 -4.68 -6.92 -16.62
CA MET A 17 -3.84 -7.91 -15.94
C MET A 17 -3.98 -7.83 -14.41
N LEU A 18 -4.04 -6.62 -13.85
CA LEU A 18 -4.24 -6.42 -12.41
C LEU A 18 -5.62 -6.93 -11.98
N LEU A 19 -6.67 -6.60 -12.73
CA LEU A 19 -8.03 -7.06 -12.46
C LEU A 19 -8.16 -8.59 -12.52
N GLU A 20 -7.52 -9.24 -13.49
CA GLU A 20 -7.47 -10.71 -13.57
C GLU A 20 -6.68 -11.32 -12.40
N SER A 21 -5.55 -10.72 -12.05
CA SER A 21 -4.72 -11.18 -10.93
C SER A 21 -5.49 -11.12 -9.61
N MET A 22 -6.27 -10.05 -9.39
CA MET A 22 -7.14 -9.92 -8.20
C MET A 22 -8.22 -11.00 -8.12
N LYS A 23 -8.73 -11.48 -9.27
CA LYS A 23 -9.76 -12.54 -9.31
C LYS A 23 -9.19 -13.93 -9.06
N SER A 24 -7.91 -14.15 -9.38
CA SER A 24 -7.27 -15.47 -9.33
C SER A 24 -7.04 -16.02 -7.92
N GLY A 25 -7.13 -15.18 -6.88
CA GLY A 25 -6.78 -15.54 -5.49
C GLY A 25 -5.27 -15.79 -5.26
N SER A 26 -4.46 -15.68 -6.32
CA SER A 26 -3.00 -15.84 -6.27
C SER A 26 -2.40 -14.71 -5.45
N LYS A 27 -1.65 -15.05 -4.39
CA LYS A 27 -0.88 -14.06 -3.64
C LYS A 27 0.32 -13.65 -4.48
N LEU A 28 0.31 -12.44 -5.01
CA LEU A 28 1.50 -11.85 -5.63
C LEU A 28 2.52 -11.54 -4.53
N LYS A 29 3.78 -11.93 -4.77
CA LYS A 29 4.88 -11.51 -3.90
C LYS A 29 5.12 -10.02 -4.14
N THR A 30 4.94 -9.20 -3.12
CA THR A 30 5.21 -7.76 -3.25
C THR A 30 6.71 -7.52 -3.31
N ASP A 31 7.16 -6.85 -4.37
CA ASP A 31 8.52 -6.36 -4.49
C ASP A 31 8.54 -4.84 -4.32
N TYR A 32 9.22 -4.38 -3.27
CA TYR A 32 9.39 -2.96 -2.96
C TYR A 32 10.73 -2.41 -3.44
N SER A 33 11.55 -3.21 -4.13
CA SER A 33 12.89 -2.84 -4.58
C SER A 33 12.92 -1.52 -5.36
N GLY A 34 11.91 -1.27 -6.20
CA GLY A 34 11.78 -0.03 -6.97
C GLY A 34 11.52 1.22 -6.13
N LEU A 35 10.90 1.08 -4.96
CA LEU A 35 10.58 2.20 -4.06
C LEU A 35 11.69 2.51 -3.06
N LYS A 36 12.62 1.57 -2.84
CA LYS A 36 13.74 1.76 -1.91
C LYS A 36 14.69 2.88 -2.32
N ASN A 37 14.72 3.22 -3.61
CA ASN A 37 15.57 4.27 -4.16
C ASN A 37 14.86 5.65 -4.19
N SER A 38 13.59 5.70 -3.80
CA SER A 38 12.77 6.91 -3.76
C SER A 38 12.08 7.03 -2.40
N PRO A 39 12.74 7.64 -1.38
CA PRO A 39 12.18 7.77 -0.04
C PRO A 39 10.81 8.46 -0.02
N ASP A 40 10.61 9.48 -0.85
CA ASP A 40 9.35 10.23 -0.93
C ASP A 40 8.19 9.35 -1.44
N ASP A 41 8.45 8.50 -2.44
CA ASP A 41 7.46 7.56 -2.97
C ASP A 41 7.14 6.46 -1.95
N ALA A 42 8.14 6.01 -1.20
CA ALA A 42 7.97 5.03 -0.13
C ALA A 42 7.13 5.59 1.04
N VAL A 43 7.35 6.85 1.41
CA VAL A 43 6.53 7.55 2.42
C VAL A 43 5.10 7.73 1.90
N SER A 44 4.95 8.20 0.66
CA SER A 44 3.63 8.42 0.03
C SER A 44 2.80 7.14 -0.01
N LEU A 45 3.42 6.02 -0.39
CA LEU A 45 2.74 4.72 -0.36
C LEU A 45 2.27 4.33 1.05
N LEU A 46 3.08 4.58 2.07
CA LEU A 46 2.72 4.23 3.45
C LEU A 46 1.58 5.11 3.97
N ILE A 47 1.58 6.40 3.62
CA ILE A 47 0.47 7.33 3.92
C ILE A 47 -0.82 6.86 3.24
N ASP A 48 -0.77 6.55 1.94
CA ASP A 48 -1.92 6.04 1.19
C ASP A 48 -2.46 4.75 1.82
N LEU A 49 -1.58 3.85 2.24
CA LEU A 49 -1.96 2.60 2.90
C LEU A 49 -2.68 2.84 4.22
N VAL A 50 -2.20 3.77 5.04
CA VAL A 50 -2.85 4.17 6.30
C VAL A 50 -4.20 4.83 6.03
N GLY A 51 -4.27 5.72 5.05
CA GLY A 51 -5.52 6.38 4.64
C GLY A 51 -6.57 5.37 4.15
N LEU A 52 -6.14 4.34 3.42
CA LEU A 52 -7.01 3.25 3.00
C LEU A 52 -7.50 2.40 4.17
N ALA A 53 -6.60 2.06 5.10
CA ALA A 53 -6.94 1.30 6.29
C ALA A 53 -7.92 2.02 7.21
N LYS A 54 -7.85 3.35 7.29
CA LYS A 54 -8.74 4.18 8.14
C LYS A 54 -10.06 4.55 7.48
N ARG A 55 -10.28 4.16 6.21
CA ARG A 55 -11.38 4.67 5.39
C ARG A 55 -12.76 4.31 5.93
N ASP A 56 -12.89 3.20 6.63
CA ASP A 56 -14.14 2.75 7.24
C ASP A 56 -14.41 3.38 8.63
N GLY A 57 -13.50 4.23 9.12
CA GLY A 57 -13.60 4.93 10.40
C GLY A 57 -12.98 4.17 11.58
N GLU A 58 -12.50 2.95 11.36
CA GLU A 58 -11.73 2.18 12.35
C GLU A 58 -10.31 1.91 11.83
N PHE A 59 -9.36 1.68 12.73
CA PHE A 59 -8.03 1.20 12.35
C PHE A 59 -7.73 -0.07 13.13
N HIS A 60 -8.13 -1.18 12.54
CA HIS A 60 -8.11 -2.49 13.16
C HIS A 60 -6.67 -2.98 13.35
N ILE A 61 -6.48 -3.87 14.33
CA ILE A 61 -5.16 -4.44 14.63
C ILE A 61 -4.53 -5.15 13.42
N LYS A 62 -5.34 -5.80 12.57
CA LYS A 62 -4.85 -6.49 11.36
C LYS A 62 -4.28 -5.51 10.35
N GLU A 63 -4.92 -4.35 10.18
CA GLU A 63 -4.48 -3.31 9.27
C GLU A 63 -3.22 -2.64 9.78
N LYS A 64 -3.14 -2.35 11.09
CA LYS A 64 -1.91 -1.86 11.74
C LYS A 64 -0.73 -2.81 11.53
N LEU A 65 -0.97 -4.11 11.70
CA LEU A 65 0.07 -5.13 11.48
C LEU A 65 0.49 -5.20 10.01
N TYR A 66 -0.47 -5.04 9.09
CA TYR A 66 -0.18 -5.01 7.65
C TYR A 66 0.65 -3.78 7.27
N VAL A 67 0.25 -2.58 7.72
CA VAL A 67 1.01 -1.34 7.52
C VAL A 67 2.43 -1.48 8.08
N LYS A 68 2.60 -2.06 9.27
CA LYS A 68 3.91 -2.35 9.85
C LYS A 68 4.74 -3.32 9.00
N GLN A 69 4.12 -4.34 8.41
CA GLN A 69 4.82 -5.27 7.53
C GLN A 69 5.30 -4.59 6.24
N VAL A 70 4.45 -3.75 5.64
CA VAL A 70 4.78 -2.99 4.43
C VAL A 70 5.87 -1.96 4.71
N GLY A 71 5.73 -1.16 5.77
CA GLY A 71 6.72 -0.13 6.15
C GLY A 71 8.11 -0.73 6.41
N LYS A 72 8.19 -1.87 7.11
CA LYS A 72 9.45 -2.61 7.27
C LYS A 72 10.02 -3.11 5.94
N GLY A 73 9.16 -3.53 5.01
CA GLY A 73 9.56 -3.93 3.66
C GLY A 73 10.15 -2.79 2.82
N LEU A 74 9.66 -1.58 3.05
CA LEU A 74 10.15 -0.33 2.44
C LEU A 74 11.43 0.20 3.11
N GLY A 75 11.75 -0.25 4.33
CA GLY A 75 12.97 0.12 5.05
C GLY A 75 12.78 1.12 6.19
N PHE A 76 11.54 1.45 6.56
CA PHE A 76 11.25 2.33 7.69
C PHE A 76 11.48 1.64 9.04
N SER A 77 11.83 2.43 10.05
CA SER A 77 11.90 1.94 11.42
C SER A 77 10.49 1.68 11.99
N GLY A 78 10.41 0.93 13.09
CA GLY A 78 9.14 0.73 13.77
C GLY A 78 8.53 2.03 14.30
N GLU A 79 9.39 2.96 14.72
CA GLU A 79 9.02 4.27 15.28
C GLU A 79 8.45 5.18 14.19
N ASP A 80 9.11 5.28 13.04
CA ASP A 80 8.62 6.10 11.91
C ASP A 80 7.24 5.63 11.43
N ILE A 81 7.04 4.30 11.36
CA ILE A 81 5.75 3.73 10.95
C ILE A 81 4.67 4.07 11.97
N GLU A 82 4.97 4.04 13.26
CA GLU A 82 4.03 4.41 14.32
C GLU A 82 3.67 5.89 14.27
N GLU A 83 4.63 6.77 13.99
CA GLU A 83 4.39 8.19 13.80
C GLU A 83 3.47 8.47 12.61
N ILE A 84 3.74 7.86 11.45
CA ILE A 84 2.91 8.00 10.24
C ILE A 84 1.48 7.51 10.50
N MET A 85 1.33 6.39 11.21
CA MET A 85 0.02 5.85 11.60
C MET A 85 -0.73 6.75 12.59
N ALA A 86 -0.05 7.57 13.38
CA ALA A 86 -0.66 8.48 14.35
C ALA A 86 -1.10 9.81 13.75
N THR A 87 -0.38 10.29 12.73
CA THR A 87 -0.57 11.63 12.14
C THR A 87 -1.57 11.69 10.98
N THR A 88 -1.80 10.57 10.30
CA THR A 88 -2.75 10.44 9.17
C THR A 88 -4.14 10.07 9.65
#